data_AF-A0A3C0BLP0-F1
#
_entry.id   AF-A0A3C0BLP0-F1
#
_cell.length_a   1.000
_cell.length_b   1.000
_cell.length_c   1.000
_cell.angle_alpha   90.00
_cell.angle_beta   90.00
_cell.angle_gamma   90.00
#
_symmetry.space_group_name_H-M   'P 1'
#
loop_
_entity.id
_entity.type
_entity.pdbx_description
1 polymer ?
#
loop_
_entity_poly.entity_id
_entity_poly.type
_entity_poly.pdbx_seq_one_letter_code
_entity_poly.pdbx_strand_id
1 'polypeptide(L)' 'LRADMDALPIQEKTNLPFASKTNGVMHACGHDAHTAALLGAAKLLAAHRDEIGGRVLFLFQP' A
#
# COMPACT_ATOMS: atom_id res chain seq x y z
N LEU A 1 -10.98 0.42 6.45
CA LEU A 1 -9.88 -0.43 5.99
C LEU A 1 -8.59 0.37 6.08
N ARG A 2 -7.49 -0.22 6.55
CA ARG A 2 -6.24 0.49 6.85
C ARG A 2 -5.03 -0.22 6.24
N ALA A 3 -4.08 0.55 5.72
CA ALA A 3 -2.78 0.07 5.24
C ALA A 3 -1.69 1.05 5.66
N ASP A 4 -0.54 0.52 6.02
CA ASP A 4 0.68 1.27 6.33
C ASP A 4 1.43 1.61 5.05
N MET A 5 2.05 2.79 4.99
CA MET A 5 2.73 3.33 3.81
C MET A 5 4.23 3.53 4.01
N ASP A 6 4.75 3.41 5.23
CA ASP A 6 6.15 3.70 5.51
C ASP A 6 7.10 2.63 4.95
N ALA A 7 8.33 3.06 4.70
CA ALA A 7 9.45 2.20 4.37
C ALA A 7 10.39 2.09 5.58
N LEU A 8 11.44 1.27 5.46
CA LEU A 8 12.44 1.10 6.51
C LEU A 8 13.81 1.61 6.03
N PRO A 9 14.68 2.10 6.94
CA PRO A 9 16.04 2.52 6.63
C PRO A 9 16.97 1.30 6.44
N ILE A 10 16.66 0.49 5.42
CA ILE A 10 17.36 -0.76 5.09
C ILE A 10 17.79 -0.71 3.62
N GLN A 11 19.05 -1.06 3.36
CA GLN A 11 19.54 -1.20 1.98
C GLN A 11 18.92 -2.42 1.30
N GLU A 12 18.22 -2.20 0.19
CA GLU A 12 17.70 -3.29 -0.62
C GLU A 12 18.82 -4.11 -1.28
N LYS A 13 18.68 -5.44 -1.24
CA LYS A 13 19.62 -6.42 -1.82
C LYS A 13 18.91 -7.48 -2.65
N THR A 14 17.69 -7.19 -3.11
CA THR A 14 16.84 -8.14 -3.85
C THR A 14 17.29 -8.34 -5.30
N ASN A 15 18.00 -7.35 -5.87
CA ASN A 15 18.36 -7.28 -7.29
C ASN A 15 17.16 -7.32 -8.24
N LEU A 16 15.96 -6.95 -7.77
CA LEU A 16 14.76 -6.90 -8.59
C LEU A 16 14.77 -5.67 -9.51
N PRO A 17 14.13 -5.74 -10.70
CA PRO A 17 14.09 -4.62 -11.64
C PRO A 17 13.31 -3.40 -11.10
N PHE A 18 12.51 -3.60 -10.06
CA PHE A 18 11.74 -2.57 -9.36
C PHE A 18 12.30 -2.27 -7.95
N ALA A 19 13.53 -2.71 -7.65
CA ALA A 19 14.18 -2.38 -6.39
C ALA A 19 14.20 -0.87 -6.14
N SER A 20 14.20 -0.51 -4.86
CA SER A 20 14.25 0.87 -4.38
C SER A 20 15.37 1.65 -5.07
N LYS A 21 14.99 2.81 -5.58
CA LYS A 21 15.93 3.79 -6.16
C LYS A 21 16.53 4.71 -5.09
N THR A 22 16.04 4.62 -3.85
CA THR A 22 16.53 5.41 -2.72
C THR A 22 17.52 4.57 -1.93
N ASN A 23 18.80 4.98 -1.95
CA ASN A 23 19.87 4.27 -1.25
C ASN A 23 19.58 4.19 0.27
N GLY A 24 19.74 3.01 0.86
CA GLY A 24 19.50 2.77 2.28
C GLY A 24 18.03 2.75 2.71
N VAL A 25 17.06 2.73 1.77
CA VAL A 25 15.62 2.68 2.08
C VAL A 25 14.95 1.58 1.26
N MET A 26 14.06 0.78 1.86
CA MET A 26 13.23 -0.18 1.13
C MET A 26 11.92 -0.50 1.87
N HIS A 27 10.90 -0.96 1.14
CA HIS A 27 9.71 -1.56 1.73
C HIS A 27 9.96 -3.01 2.15
N ALA A 28 10.79 -3.22 3.17
CA ALA A 28 11.12 -4.57 3.66
C ALA A 28 9.98 -5.27 4.43
N CYS A 29 8.87 -4.58 4.69
CA CYS A 29 7.70 -5.12 5.39
C CYS A 29 6.45 -5.21 4.49
N GLY A 30 6.57 -4.94 3.19
CA GLY A 30 5.45 -5.06 2.24
C GLY A 30 4.41 -3.93 2.32
N HIS A 31 4.74 -2.77 2.91
CA HIS A 31 3.83 -1.63 3.03
C HIS A 31 3.47 -1.02 1.67
N ASP A 32 4.33 -1.17 0.67
CA ASP A 32 4.03 -0.96 -0.74
C ASP A 32 2.88 -1.86 -1.23
N ALA A 33 2.94 -3.16 -0.95
CA ALA A 33 1.91 -4.11 -1.33
C ALA A 33 0.59 -3.86 -0.58
N HIS A 34 0.64 -3.58 0.73
CA HIS A 34 -0.55 -3.21 1.51
C HIS A 34 -1.24 -1.98 0.93
N THR A 35 -0.46 -0.95 0.60
CA THR A 35 -0.96 0.30 0.01
C THR A 35 -1.58 0.06 -1.36
N ALA A 36 -0.90 -0.68 -2.23
CA ALA A 36 -1.42 -1.03 -3.56
C ALA A 36 -2.72 -1.85 -3.47
N ALA A 37 -2.78 -2.83 -2.57
CA ALA A 37 -3.97 -3.63 -2.35
C ALA A 37 -5.14 -2.80 -1.82
N LEU A 38 -4.90 -1.91 -0.85
CA LEU A 38 -5.94 -1.03 -0.31
C LEU A 38 -6.48 -0.06 -1.38
N LEU A 39 -5.60 0.47 -2.23
CA LEU A 39 -6.01 1.30 -3.37
C LEU A 39 -6.89 0.50 -4.36
N GLY A 40 -6.53 -0.75 -4.64
CA GLY A 40 -7.35 -1.66 -5.45
C GLY A 40 -8.73 -1.92 -4.83
N ALA A 41 -8.77 -2.23 -3.53
CA ALA A 41 -10.01 -2.40 -2.79
C ALA A 41 -10.87 -1.13 -2.80
N ALA A 42 -10.27 0.04 -2.62
CA ALA A 42 -10.97 1.32 -2.69
C ALA A 42 -11.61 1.55 -4.05
N LYS A 43 -10.90 1.24 -5.15
CA LYS A 43 -11.44 1.33 -6.51
C LYS A 43 -12.64 0.40 -6.72
N LEU A 44 -12.54 -0.86 -6.30
CA LEU A 44 -13.61 -1.84 -6.44
C LEU A 44 -14.84 -1.46 -5.60
N LEU A 45 -14.64 -1.09 -4.34
CA LEU A 45 -15.73 -0.72 -3.43
C LEU A 45 -16.39 0.60 -3.86
N ALA A 46 -15.63 1.56 -4.40
CA ALA A 46 -16.21 2.79 -4.96
C ALA A 46 -17.09 2.51 -6.19
N ALA A 47 -16.73 1.52 -7.02
CA ALA A 47 -17.51 1.12 -8.17
C ALA A 47 -18.83 0.43 -7.80
N HIS A 48 -18.91 -0.21 -6.62
CA HIS A 48 -20.10 -0.91 -6.11
C HIS A 48 -20.73 -0.18 -4.92
N ARG A 49 -20.54 1.14 -4.83
CA ARG A 49 -20.98 1.92 -3.64
C ARG A 49 -22.47 1.82 -3.35
N ASP A 50 -23.30 1.62 -4.38
CA ASP A 50 -24.76 1.55 -4.26
C ASP A 50 -25.22 0.21 -3.62
N GLU A 51 -24.33 -0.78 -3.56
CA GLU A 51 -24.54 -2.06 -2.88
C GLU A 51 -24.07 -2.03 -1.41
N ILE A 52 -23.42 -0.94 -0.98
CA ILE A 52 -22.86 -0.81 0.35
C ILE A 52 -23.88 -0.12 1.27
N GLY A 53 -24.42 -0.86 2.23
CA GLY A 53 -25.29 -0.35 3.30
C GLY A 53 -24.56 0.47 4.35
N GLY A 54 -23.81 1.51 3.95
CA GLY A 54 -23.02 2.34 4.86
C GLY A 54 -21.88 3.10 4.19
N ARG A 55 -20.86 3.45 4.99
CA ARG A 55 -19.65 4.14 4.52
C ARG A 55 -18.41 3.31 4.83
N VAL A 56 -17.48 3.26 3.88
CA VAL A 56 -16.15 2.67 4.08
C VAL A 56 -15.13 3.79 4.18
N LEU A 57 -14.43 3.87 5.32
CA LEU A 57 -13.28 4.76 5.48
C LEU A 57 -11.99 4.01 5.09
N PHE A 58 -11.21 4.58 4.18
CA PHE A 58 -9.89 4.09 3.79
C PHE A 58 -8.82 4.93 4.49
N LEU A 59 -7.98 4.30 5.30
CA LEU A 59 -6.91 4.95 6.03
C LEU A 59 -5.56 4.47 5.51
N PHE A 60 -4.85 5.38 4.85
CA PHE A 60 -3.46 5.18 4.45
C PHE A 60 -2.58 5.84 5.52
N GLN A 61 -1.97 5.04 6.38
CA GLN A 61 -1.22 5.53 7.53
C GLN A 61 0.26 5.71 7.17
N PRO A 62 0.88 6.87 7.46
CA PRO A 62 2.30 7.11 7.28
C PRO A 62 3.15 6.54 8.42
#